data_AF-A0AAW9IYW7-F1
#
_entry.id   AF-A0AAW9IYW7-F1
#
_cell.length_a   1.000
_cell.length_b   1.000
_cell.length_c   1.000
_cell.angle_alpha   90.00
_cell.angle_beta   90.00
_cell.angle_gamma   90.00
#
_symmetry.space_group_name_H-M   'P 1'
#
loop_
_entity.id
_entity.type
_entity.pdbx_description
1 polymer ?
#
loop_
_entity_poly.entity_id
_entity_poly.type
_entity_poly.pdbx_seq_one_letter_code
_entity_poly.pdbx_strand_id
1 'polypeptide(L)'
;MEKKHMKKEITLFMATMLVCGNMIGSGVFMLPATLAELSGPMATIIAWVITTIGSILIAISFANLGSKYPSTGGAYQYTKEAFGEFAGFLSAWLYWNGSWIGNAAIIVALASY
;
A
#
# COMPACT_ATOMS: atom_id res chain seq x y z
N MET A 1 17.84 -21.29 13.72
CA MET A 1 17.21 -19.97 13.56
C MET A 1 16.20 -19.79 14.67
N GLU A 2 16.48 -18.90 15.60
CA GLU A 2 15.68 -18.65 16.80
C GLU A 2 14.30 -18.12 16.40
N LYS A 3 13.24 -18.89 16.66
CA LYS A 3 11.85 -18.42 16.45
C LYS A 3 11.55 -17.39 17.53
N LYS A 4 11.86 -16.13 17.24
CA LYS A 4 11.49 -14.99 18.08
C LYS A 4 9.97 -14.97 18.22
N HIS A 5 9.45 -15.39 19.37
CA HIS A 5 8.02 -15.35 19.67
C HIS A 5 7.58 -13.88 19.78
N MET A 6 7.10 -13.34 18.66
CA MET A 6 6.44 -12.02 18.63
C MET A 6 5.21 -12.09 19.54
N LYS A 7 5.10 -11.17 20.50
CA LYS A 7 3.90 -11.03 21.31
C LYS A 7 2.75 -10.63 20.39
N LYS A 8 1.65 -11.40 20.39
CA LYS A 8 0.43 -11.12 19.61
C LYS A 8 -0.38 -10.01 20.29
N GLU A 9 0.14 -8.79 20.31
CA GLU A 9 -0.51 -7.63 20.93
C GLU A 9 -1.35 -6.81 19.94
N ILE A 10 -1.12 -6.97 18.63
CA ILE A 10 -1.88 -6.27 17.60
C ILE A 10 -3.19 -7.03 17.34
N THR A 11 -4.31 -6.41 17.71
CA THR A 11 -5.65 -6.89 17.38
C THR A 11 -6.01 -6.54 15.94
N LEU A 12 -7.01 -7.23 15.36
CA LEU A 12 -7.51 -6.93 14.01
C LEU A 12 -7.89 -5.46 13.86
N PHE A 13 -8.63 -4.93 14.83
CA PHE A 13 -9.03 -3.52 14.84
C PHE A 13 -7.82 -2.58 14.85
N MET A 14 -6.82 -2.86 15.68
CA MET A 14 -5.59 -2.07 15.74
C MET A 14 -4.82 -2.12 14.41
N ALA A 15 -4.70 -3.30 13.79
CA ALA A 15 -4.07 -3.45 12.49
C ALA A 15 -4.82 -2.67 11.39
N THR A 16 -6.14 -2.78 11.35
CA THR A 16 -6.98 -2.04 10.37
C THR A 16 -6.83 -0.54 10.57
N MET A 17 -6.94 -0.03 11.79
CA MET A 17 -6.80 1.40 12.09
C MET A 17 -5.41 1.93 11.75
N LEU A 18 -4.36 1.14 12.02
CA LEU A 18 -2.99 1.49 11.64
C LEU A 18 -2.84 1.65 10.13
N VAL A 19 -3.38 0.72 9.35
CA VAL A 19 -3.34 0.78 7.88
C VAL A 19 -4.18 1.96 7.38
N CYS A 20 -5.40 2.15 7.89
CA CYS A 20 -6.24 3.30 7.53
C CYS A 20 -5.54 4.63 7.80
N GLY A 21 -4.94 4.80 8.98
CA GLY A 21 -4.20 6.00 9.34
C GLY A 21 -2.98 6.25 8.44
N ASN A 22 -2.30 5.18 8.01
CA ASN A 22 -1.17 5.29 7.09
C ASN A 22 -1.58 5.60 5.64
N MET A 23 -2.81 5.23 5.23
CA MET A 23 -3.32 5.48 3.87
C MET A 23 -3.95 6.87 3.71
N ILE A 24 -4.58 7.40 4.76
CA ILE A 24 -5.23 8.71 4.72
C ILE A 24 -4.15 9.80 4.85
N GLY A 25 -3.78 10.41 3.73
CA GLY A 25 -2.86 11.55 3.66
C GLY A 25 -3.45 12.74 2.90
N SER A 26 -2.64 13.78 2.64
CA SER A 26 -3.06 14.98 1.90
C SER A 26 -3.60 14.70 0.49
N GLY A 27 -3.11 13.61 -0.14
CA GLY A 27 -3.51 13.21 -1.49
C GLY A 27 -5.01 12.97 -1.68
N VAL A 28 -5.71 12.44 -0.67
CA VAL A 28 -7.15 12.12 -0.80
C VAL A 28 -8.02 13.38 -0.92
N PHE A 29 -7.55 14.52 -0.41
CA PHE A 29 -8.27 15.79 -0.46
C PHE A 29 -7.94 16.59 -1.73
N MET A 30 -6.69 16.53 -2.18
CA MET A 30 -6.22 17.32 -3.32
C MET A 30 -6.46 16.64 -4.67
N LEU A 31 -6.26 15.32 -4.76
CA LEU A 31 -6.39 14.57 -6.03
C LEU A 31 -7.77 14.66 -6.66
N PRO A 32 -8.90 14.56 -5.94
CA PRO A 32 -10.22 14.68 -6.56
C PRO A 32 -10.45 16.08 -7.14
N ALA A 33 -10.00 17.13 -6.45
CA ALA A 33 -10.16 18.50 -6.90
C ALA A 33 -9.34 18.75 -8.19
N THR A 34 -8.06 18.38 -8.18
CA THR A 34 -7.18 18.57 -9.36
C THR A 34 -7.63 17.72 -10.55
N LEU A 35 -8.08 16.48 -10.34
CA LEU A 35 -8.62 15.65 -11.40
C LEU A 35 -9.93 16.20 -11.97
N ALA A 36 -10.80 16.76 -11.12
CA ALA A 36 -12.05 17.36 -11.55
C ALA A 36 -11.81 18.62 -12.38
N GLU A 37 -10.81 19.43 -12.05
CA GLU A 37 -10.39 20.59 -12.85
C GLU A 37 -9.84 20.18 -14.22
N LEU A 38 -9.02 19.12 -14.27
CA LEU A 38 -8.37 18.68 -15.51
C LEU A 38 -9.28 17.88 -16.44
N SER A 39 -10.12 17.01 -15.88
CA SER A 39 -10.86 15.97 -16.62
C SER A 39 -12.38 16.16 -16.58
N GLY A 40 -12.87 17.03 -15.70
CA GLY A 40 -14.28 17.17 -15.37
C GLY A 40 -14.74 16.23 -14.24
N PRO A 41 -15.84 16.57 -13.54
CA PRO A 41 -16.32 15.82 -12.38
C PRO A 41 -16.71 14.37 -12.68
N MET A 42 -17.39 14.13 -13.82
CA MET A 42 -17.88 12.80 -14.18
C MET A 42 -16.73 11.82 -14.48
N ALA A 43 -15.73 12.28 -15.23
CA ALA A 43 -14.54 11.48 -15.52
C ALA A 43 -13.76 11.13 -14.24
N THR A 44 -13.67 12.09 -13.31
CA THR A 44 -13.01 11.89 -12.01
C THR A 44 -13.71 10.84 -11.16
N ILE A 45 -15.04 10.86 -11.08
CA ILE A 45 -15.81 9.84 -10.35
C ILE A 45 -15.58 8.45 -10.96
N ILE A 46 -15.64 8.34 -12.29
CA ILE A 46 -15.41 7.06 -12.99
C ILE A 46 -14.00 6.55 -12.71
N ALA A 47 -12.98 7.41 -12.78
CA ALA A 47 -11.60 7.05 -12.47
C ALA A 47 -11.47 6.52 -11.03
N TRP A 48 -12.08 7.21 -10.05
CA TRP A 48 -12.09 6.77 -8.66
C TRP A 48 -12.75 5.40 -8.45
N VAL A 49 -13.88 5.13 -9.13
CA VAL A 49 -14.54 3.83 -9.08
C VAL A 49 -13.62 2.74 -9.63
N ILE A 50 -12.99 2.96 -10.78
CA ILE A 50 -12.06 2.00 -11.39
C ILE A 50 -10.86 1.74 -10.46
N THR A 51 -10.26 2.80 -9.91
CA THR A 51 -9.12 2.68 -8.98
C THR A 51 -9.51 1.95 -7.70
N THR A 52 -10.72 2.18 -7.18
CA THR A 52 -11.22 1.50 -5.98
C THR A 52 -11.40 0.00 -6.24
N ILE A 53 -12.01 -0.37 -7.38
CA ILE A 53 -12.16 -1.77 -7.78
C ILE A 53 -10.80 -2.46 -7.92
N GLY A 54 -9.85 -1.82 -8.62
CA GLY A 54 -8.49 -2.35 -8.76
C GLY A 54 -7.79 -2.55 -7.41
N SER A 55 -7.94 -1.60 -6.49
CA SER A 55 -7.36 -1.67 -5.15
C SER A 55 -7.96 -2.81 -4.32
N ILE A 56 -9.27 -3.07 -4.44
CA ILE A 56 -9.93 -4.21 -3.77
C ILE A 56 -9.38 -5.55 -4.30
N LEU A 57 -9.19 -5.67 -5.61
CA LEU A 57 -8.62 -6.90 -6.21
C LEU A 57 -7.21 -7.18 -5.70
N ILE A 58 -6.38 -6.14 -5.56
CA ILE A 58 -5.05 -6.24 -4.97
C ILE A 58 -5.14 -6.64 -3.49
N ALA A 59 -6.04 -6.01 -2.72
CA ALA A 59 -6.23 -6.31 -1.30
C ALA A 59 -6.64 -7.77 -1.07
N ILE A 60 -7.57 -8.31 -1.87
CA ILE A 60 -7.98 -9.72 -1.83
C ILE A 60 -6.80 -10.64 -2.15
N SER A 61 -5.98 -10.28 -3.14
CA SER A 61 -4.78 -11.06 -3.51
C SER A 61 -3.79 -11.16 -2.34
N PHE A 62 -3.54 -10.04 -1.66
CA PHE A 62 -2.70 -10.03 -0.45
C PHE A 62 -3.34 -10.77 0.73
N ALA A 63 -4.65 -10.68 0.91
CA ALA A 63 -5.37 -11.42 1.96
C ALA A 63 -5.26 -12.95 1.76
N ASN A 64 -5.40 -13.41 0.52
CA ASN A 64 -5.24 -14.82 0.15
C ASN A 64 -3.80 -15.31 0.40
N LEU A 65 -2.81 -14.52 -0.02
CA LEU A 65 -1.39 -14.85 0.20
C LEU A 65 -1.02 -14.84 1.68
N GLY A 66 -1.48 -13.86 2.45
CA GLY A 66 -1.21 -13.78 3.89
C GLY A 66 -1.88 -14.89 4.71
N SER A 67 -3.03 -15.37 4.26
CA SER A 67 -3.71 -16.51 4.88
C SER A 67 -3.01 -17.84 4.54
N LYS A 68 -2.49 -17.98 3.31
CA LYS A 68 -1.81 -19.20 2.84
C LYS A 68 -0.35 -19.29 3.31
N TYR A 69 0.33 -18.17 3.40
CA TYR A 69 1.73 -18.05 3.79
C TYR A 69 1.86 -17.10 5.00
N PRO A 70 1.59 -17.58 6.23
CA PRO A 70 1.65 -16.77 7.45
C PRO A 70 3.11 -16.55 7.92
N SER A 71 3.97 -16.12 7.00
CA SER A 71 5.36 -15.75 7.26
C SER A 71 5.49 -14.24 7.40
N THR A 72 6.40 -13.80 8.27
CA THR A 72 6.76 -12.39 8.42
C THR A 72 7.56 -11.91 7.21
N GLY A 73 7.19 -10.75 6.66
CA GLY A 73 7.92 -10.12 5.54
C GLY A 73 7.03 -9.61 4.40
N GLY A 74 5.73 -9.94 4.39
CA GLY A 74 4.77 -9.39 3.42
C GLY A 74 5.13 -9.69 1.96
N ALA A 75 5.00 -8.68 1.08
CA ALA A 75 5.24 -8.81 -0.36
C ALA A 75 6.63 -9.34 -0.72
N TYR A 76 7.67 -8.95 0.04
CA TYR A 76 9.04 -9.48 -0.11
C TYR A 76 9.07 -11.00 0.05
N GLN A 77 8.43 -11.50 1.11
CA GLN A 77 8.48 -12.93 1.41
C GLN A 77 7.66 -13.73 0.39
N TYR A 78 6.53 -13.20 -0.09
CA TYR A 78 5.73 -13.86 -1.13
C TYR A 78 6.47 -13.96 -2.46
N THR A 79 7.16 -12.89 -2.86
CA THR A 79 7.96 -12.89 -4.10
C THR A 79 9.20 -13.76 -3.98
N LYS A 80 9.85 -13.77 -2.81
CA LYS A 80 10.96 -14.67 -2.51
C LYS A 80 10.56 -16.15 -2.59
N GLU A 81 9.42 -16.50 -2.00
CA GLU A 81 8.91 -17.88 -1.99
C GLU A 81 8.53 -18.36 -3.40
N ALA A 82 7.94 -17.49 -4.21
CA ALA A 82 7.45 -17.85 -5.54
C ALA A 82 8.55 -17.84 -6.63
N PHE A 83 9.51 -16.92 -6.55
CA PHE A 83 10.45 -16.64 -7.65
C PHE A 83 11.93 -16.67 -7.24
N GLY A 84 12.23 -16.97 -5.97
CA GLY A 84 13.60 -17.07 -5.45
C GLY A 84 14.18 -15.76 -4.90
N GLU A 85 15.43 -15.82 -4.46
CA GLU A 85 16.05 -14.75 -3.67
C GLU A 85 16.22 -13.42 -4.41
N PHE A 86 16.54 -13.47 -5.71
CA PHE A 86 16.74 -12.27 -6.53
C PHE A 86 15.44 -11.48 -6.72
N ALA A 87 14.33 -12.17 -7.00
CA ALA A 87 13.02 -11.54 -7.15
C ALA A 87 12.53 -10.93 -5.82
N GLY A 88 12.77 -11.63 -4.71
CA GLY A 88 12.56 -11.07 -3.37
C GLY A 88 13.37 -9.79 -3.16
N PHE A 89 14.68 -9.84 -3.40
CA PHE A 89 15.56 -8.67 -3.30
C PHE A 89 15.04 -7.49 -4.14
N LEU A 90 14.67 -7.73 -5.40
CA LEU A 90 14.15 -6.69 -6.28
C LEU A 90 12.85 -6.09 -5.74
N SER A 91 11.93 -6.92 -5.22
CA SER A 91 10.69 -6.44 -4.62
C SER A 91 10.94 -5.52 -3.42
N ALA A 92 11.83 -5.92 -2.50
CA ALA A 92 12.20 -5.09 -1.36
C ALA A 92 12.93 -3.80 -1.78
N TRP A 93 13.83 -3.91 -2.75
CA TRP A 93 14.57 -2.76 -3.28
C TRP A 93 13.65 -1.73 -3.93
N LEU A 94 12.72 -2.17 -4.79
CA LEU A 94 11.74 -1.29 -5.43
C LEU A 94 10.80 -0.65 -4.40
N TYR A 95 10.36 -1.42 -3.40
CA TYR A 95 9.54 -0.88 -2.31
C TYR A 95 10.27 0.21 -1.52
N TRP A 96 11.55 0.00 -1.19
CA TRP A 96 12.36 0.98 -0.49
C TRP A 96 12.53 2.27 -1.31
N ASN A 97 12.88 2.16 -2.59
CA ASN A 97 13.00 3.32 -3.48
C ASN A 97 11.66 4.04 -3.66
N GLY A 98 10.57 3.30 -3.81
CA GLY A 98 9.22 3.86 -3.89
C GLY A 98 8.82 4.62 -2.63
N SER A 99 9.25 4.16 -1.45
CA SER A 99 9.00 4.84 -0.18
C SER A 99 9.71 6.20 -0.10
N TRP A 100 10.94 6.30 -0.61
CA TRP A 100 11.66 7.58 -0.70
C TRP A 100 10.97 8.56 -1.65
N ILE A 101 10.49 8.09 -2.80
CA ILE A 101 9.74 8.92 -3.76
C ILE A 101 8.41 9.37 -3.13
N GLY A 102 7.73 8.47 -2.42
CA GLY A 102 6.49 8.78 -1.69
C GLY A 102 6.70 9.87 -0.65
N ASN A 103 7.79 9.80 0.13
CA ASN A 103 8.14 10.84 1.10
C ASN A 103 8.39 12.20 0.42
N ALA A 104 9.05 12.22 -0.74
CA ALA A 104 9.21 13.45 -1.51
C ALA A 104 7.87 14.05 -1.95
N ALA A 105 6.92 13.21 -2.38
CA ALA A 105 5.57 13.65 -2.73
C ALA A 105 4.80 14.25 -1.53
N ILE A 106 4.98 13.68 -0.32
CA ILE A 106 4.39 14.22 0.92
C ILE A 106 4.95 15.62 1.20
N ILE A 107 6.26 15.84 1.06
CA ILE A 107 6.90 17.15 1.26
C ILE A 107 6.35 18.18 0.27
N VAL A 108 6.22 17.80 -1.02
CA VAL A 108 5.64 18.69 -2.03
C VAL A 108 4.20 19.04 -1.69
N ALA A 109 3.38 18.05 -1.30
CA ALA A 109 2.00 18.30 -0.93
C ALA A 109 1.84 19.23 0.29
N LEU A 110 2.77 19.19 1.24
CA LEU A 110 2.82 20.13 2.37
C LEU A 110 3.24 21.53 1.94
N ALA A 111 4.18 21.65 1.01
CA ALA A 111 4.67 22.94 0.52
C ALA A 111 3.68 23.64 -0.43
N SER A 112 2.79 22.88 -1.08
CA SER A 112 1.76 23.38 -1.99
C SER A 112 0.51 23.92 -1.29
N TYR A 113 0.43 23.80 0.04
CA TYR A 113 -0.66 24.29 0.88
C TYR A 113 -0.30 25.66 1.47
#